data_AF-A0A662RI37-F1
#
_entry.id   AF-A0A662RI37-F1
#
_cell.length_a   1.000
_cell.length_b   1.000
_cell.length_c   1.000
_cell.angle_alpha   90.00
_cell.angle_beta   90.00
_cell.angle_gamma   90.00
#
_symmetry.space_group_name_H-M   'P 1'
#
loop_
_entity.id
_entity.type
_entity.pdbx_description
1 polymer ?
#
loop_
_entity_poly.entity_id
_entity_poly.type
_entity_poly.pdbx_seq_one_letter_code
_entity_poly.pdbx_strand_id
1 'polypeptide(L)'
;MLSLLLIVPAASAGCINVTETLLEFNGTDGVFTVYYDIDILPKIYIMAFGGANIVPEVEEQFASFDKEDVRIKRLDYERAVVVVKDVSFYNKGYYFHNPHNFGMNLTKLVVDPPDNLPRTYLNTNSTRSIFYKDGPELNDTLPANNSLLADFR
;
A
#
# COMPACT_ATOMS: atom_id res chain seq x y z
N MET A 1 -0.31 7.24 45.18
CA MET A 1 -0.72 6.59 43.93
C MET A 1 0.39 6.84 42.92
N LEU A 2 1.04 5.77 42.45
CA LEU A 2 2.14 5.84 41.50
C LEU A 2 1.51 5.79 40.10
N SER A 3 1.37 6.95 39.44
CA SER A 3 0.99 6.98 38.02
C SER A 3 2.18 6.51 37.21
N LEU A 4 2.12 5.27 36.73
CA LEU A 4 3.05 4.75 35.72
C LEU A 4 2.73 5.49 34.41
N LEU A 5 3.54 6.50 34.06
CA LEU A 5 3.54 7.02 32.69
C LEU A 5 4.03 5.87 31.80
N LEU A 6 3.11 5.19 31.12
CA LEU A 6 3.48 4.38 29.97
C LEU A 6 3.98 5.36 28.91
N ILE A 7 5.31 5.52 28.83
CA ILE A 7 5.95 6.11 27.66
C ILE A 7 5.61 5.14 26.54
N VAL A 8 4.59 5.49 25.78
CA VAL A 8 4.26 4.80 24.53
C VAL A 8 5.48 5.02 23.64
N PRO A 9 6.27 3.99 23.29
CA PRO A 9 7.23 4.18 22.22
C PRO A 9 6.40 4.51 20.99
N ALA A 10 6.49 5.75 20.52
CA ALA A 10 6.11 6.04 19.15
C ALA A 10 6.82 4.99 18.31
N ALA A 11 6.08 4.23 17.50
CA ALA A 11 6.71 3.30 16.58
C ALA A 11 7.77 4.10 15.82
N SER A 12 9.03 3.72 16.03
CA SER A 12 10.14 4.35 15.34
C SER A 12 9.98 4.03 13.87
N ALA A 13 10.06 5.04 13.02
CA ALA A 13 10.16 4.87 11.57
C ALA A 13 11.14 3.72 11.27
N GLY A 14 10.65 2.72 10.53
CA GLY A 14 11.40 1.50 10.20
C GLY A 14 10.97 0.25 10.95
N CYS A 15 9.73 0.17 11.44
CA CYS A 15 9.21 -1.06 12.05
C CYS A 15 8.61 -2.05 11.04
N ILE A 16 8.36 -1.58 9.81
CA ILE A 16 8.02 -2.40 8.64
C ILE A 16 9.15 -2.42 7.61
N ASN A 17 9.42 -3.58 7.03
CA ASN A 17 10.33 -3.76 5.92
C ASN A 17 9.53 -4.13 4.66
N VAL A 18 9.42 -3.19 3.71
CA VAL A 18 8.68 -3.39 2.46
C VAL A 18 9.47 -4.31 1.53
N THR A 19 8.91 -5.49 1.28
CA THR A 19 9.54 -6.52 0.46
C THR A 19 9.09 -6.42 -0.99
N GLU A 20 7.81 -6.12 -1.23
CA GLU A 20 7.21 -6.06 -2.55
C GLU A 20 6.03 -5.10 -2.59
N THR A 21 5.88 -4.38 -3.70
CA THR A 21 4.68 -3.62 -4.02
C THR A 21 4.12 -4.14 -5.33
N LEU A 22 2.89 -4.65 -5.30
CA LEU A 22 2.12 -5.00 -6.49
C LEU A 22 1.22 -3.82 -6.86
N LEU A 23 1.25 -3.38 -8.11
CA LEU A 23 0.38 -2.39 -8.70
C LEU A 23 -0.50 -3.06 -9.76
N GLU A 24 -1.78 -3.13 -9.47
CA GLU A 24 -2.83 -3.55 -10.40
C GLU A 24 -3.67 -2.32 -10.80
N PHE A 25 -4.39 -2.41 -11.91
CA PHE A 25 -5.20 -1.30 -12.41
C PHE A 25 -6.67 -1.68 -12.46
N ASN A 26 -7.53 -0.75 -12.02
CA ASN A 26 -8.98 -0.87 -12.14
C ASN A 26 -9.52 0.44 -12.75
N GLY A 27 -9.78 0.42 -14.06
CA GLY A 27 -10.14 1.64 -14.79
C GLY A 27 -9.04 2.70 -14.71
N THR A 28 -9.35 3.88 -14.16
CA THR A 28 -8.38 4.97 -13.96
C THR A 28 -7.59 4.84 -12.66
N ASP A 29 -8.01 3.96 -11.75
CA ASP A 29 -7.46 3.81 -10.41
C ASP A 29 -6.32 2.78 -10.37
N GLY A 30 -5.39 2.99 -9.43
CA GLY A 30 -4.30 2.06 -9.13
C GLY A 30 -4.58 1.37 -7.80
N VAL A 31 -4.51 0.04 -7.79
CA VAL A 31 -4.62 -0.78 -6.58
C VAL A 31 -3.25 -1.29 -6.23
N PHE A 32 -2.73 -0.78 -5.11
CA PHE A 32 -1.43 -1.16 -4.59
C PHE A 32 -1.58 -2.17 -3.47
N THR A 33 -1.03 -3.36 -3.64
CA THR A 33 -0.80 -4.30 -2.55
C THR A 33 0.65 -4.21 -2.10
N VAL A 34 0.87 -3.65 -0.91
CA VAL A 34 2.20 -3.51 -0.31
C VAL A 34 2.41 -4.69 0.63
N TYR A 35 3.39 -5.54 0.34
CA TYR A 35 3.83 -6.64 1.20
C TYR A 35 5.00 -6.19 2.06
N TYR A 36 4.94 -6.51 3.34
CA TYR A 36 5.98 -6.13 4.30
C TYR A 36 6.13 -7.16 5.41
N ASP A 37 7.33 -7.16 5.99
CA ASP A 37 7.61 -7.88 7.23
C ASP A 37 7.63 -6.89 8.39
N ILE A 38 6.96 -7.25 9.49
CA ILE A 38 6.99 -6.49 10.73
C ILE A 38 7.95 -7.18 11.69
N ASP A 39 8.90 -6.43 12.23
CA ASP A 39 9.81 -6.95 13.24
C ASP A 39 9.07 -7.50 14.46
N ILE A 40 9.67 -8.50 15.13
CA ILE A 40 9.00 -9.24 16.21
C ILE A 40 8.54 -8.34 17.38
N LEU A 41 9.32 -7.30 17.72
CA LEU A 41 8.99 -6.38 18.80
C LEU A 41 7.78 -5.48 18.44
N PRO A 42 7.78 -4.78 17.28
CA PRO A 42 6.59 -4.10 16.79
C PRO A 42 5.37 -5.01 16.66
N LYS A 43 5.54 -6.25 16.17
CA LYS A 43 4.42 -7.21 16.05
C LYS A 43 3.78 -7.52 17.40
N ILE A 44 4.57 -7.71 18.45
CA ILE A 44 4.08 -7.88 19.83
C ILE A 44 3.33 -6.64 20.30
N TYR A 45 3.87 -5.46 20.00
CA TYR A 45 3.22 -4.20 20.36
C TYR A 45 1.86 -4.07 19.67
N ILE A 46 1.78 -4.33 18.38
CA ILE A 46 0.52 -4.28 17.60
C ILE A 46 -0.50 -5.28 18.14
N MET A 47 -0.08 -6.50 18.51
CA MET A 47 -0.98 -7.47 19.13
C MET A 47 -1.54 -7.00 20.48
N ALA A 48 -0.76 -6.24 21.26
CA ALA A 48 -1.16 -5.76 22.58
C ALA A 48 -1.99 -4.46 22.54
N PHE A 49 -1.73 -3.58 21.56
CA PHE A 49 -2.24 -2.20 21.54
C PHE A 49 -2.95 -1.81 20.23
N GLY A 50 -3.08 -2.73 19.27
CA GLY A 50 -3.70 -2.49 17.98
C GLY A 50 -2.76 -1.91 16.92
N GLY A 51 -3.24 -1.85 15.67
CA GLY A 51 -2.46 -1.43 14.50
C GLY A 51 -2.19 0.07 14.38
N ALA A 52 -2.57 0.89 15.36
CA ALA A 52 -2.58 2.36 15.31
C ALA A 52 -1.30 2.99 14.73
N ASN A 53 -0.17 2.39 15.05
CA ASN A 53 1.14 2.92 14.70
C ASN A 53 1.66 2.50 13.32
N ILE A 54 1.01 1.55 12.62
CA ILE A 54 1.45 1.08 11.29
C ILE A 54 0.83 1.92 10.17
N VAL A 55 -0.40 2.42 10.36
CA VAL A 55 -1.09 3.24 9.34
C VAL A 55 -0.20 4.39 8.85
N PRO A 56 0.44 5.20 9.72
CA PRO A 56 1.29 6.29 9.28
C PRO A 56 2.47 5.83 8.41
N GLU A 57 3.09 4.68 8.71
CA GLU A 57 4.22 4.16 7.93
C GLU A 57 3.78 3.67 6.54
N VAL A 58 2.57 3.12 6.42
CA VAL A 58 2.01 2.77 5.11
C VAL A 58 1.58 4.02 4.34
N GLU A 59 0.95 5.00 5.00
CA GLU A 59 0.57 6.28 4.37
C GLU A 59 1.79 7.03 3.84
N GLU A 60 2.91 7.02 4.56
CA GLU A 60 4.16 7.68 4.16
C GLU A 60 4.69 7.14 2.81
N GLN A 61 4.46 5.86 2.49
CA GLN A 61 4.83 5.28 1.20
C GLN A 61 4.10 5.90 0.01
N PHE A 62 2.92 6.47 0.26
CA PHE A 62 2.08 7.10 -0.74
C PHE A 62 2.08 8.63 -0.61
N ALA A 63 3.00 9.22 0.17
CA ALA A 63 3.09 10.67 0.37
C ALA A 63 3.40 11.47 -0.92
N SER A 64 3.85 10.79 -1.99
CA SER A 64 4.04 11.40 -3.32
C SER A 64 2.73 11.59 -4.09
N PHE A 65 1.63 11.02 -3.64
CA PHE A 65 0.28 11.21 -4.20
C PHE A 65 -0.51 12.23 -3.39
N ASP A 66 -1.51 12.84 -4.03
CA ASP A 66 -2.45 13.71 -3.33
C ASP A 66 -3.25 12.91 -2.30
N LYS A 67 -3.28 13.39 -1.05
CA LYS A 67 -3.88 12.67 0.08
C LYS A 67 -5.36 12.34 -0.13
N GLU A 68 -6.08 13.15 -0.89
CA GLU A 68 -7.51 12.96 -1.18
C GLU A 68 -7.77 11.77 -2.11
N ASP A 69 -6.77 11.38 -2.90
CA ASP A 69 -6.85 10.28 -3.86
C ASP A 69 -6.39 8.95 -3.26
N VAL A 70 -5.67 8.98 -2.14
CA VAL A 70 -5.14 7.81 -1.45
C VAL A 70 -6.14 7.29 -0.42
N ARG A 71 -6.53 6.02 -0.54
CA ARG A 71 -7.41 5.34 0.41
C ARG A 71 -6.85 3.98 0.79
N ILE A 72 -6.46 3.82 2.05
CA ILE A 72 -6.15 2.51 2.62
C ILE A 72 -7.45 1.73 2.74
N LYS A 73 -7.60 0.69 1.93
CA LYS A 73 -8.75 -0.23 1.96
C LYS A 73 -8.55 -1.33 2.99
N ARG A 74 -7.30 -1.74 3.18
CA ARG A 74 -6.93 -2.81 4.10
C ARG A 74 -5.53 -2.58 4.68
N LEU A 75 -5.39 -2.97 5.94
CA LEU A 75 -4.11 -3.08 6.62
C LEU A 75 -4.12 -4.36 7.45
N ASP A 76 -3.12 -5.21 7.29
CA ASP A 76 -2.90 -6.44 8.06
C ASP A 76 -1.46 -6.50 8.59
N TYR A 77 -1.05 -7.61 9.21
CA TYR A 77 0.32 -7.82 9.66
C TYR A 77 1.35 -8.07 8.54
N GLU A 78 0.90 -8.45 7.35
CA GLU A 78 1.79 -8.88 6.25
C GLU A 78 1.64 -8.03 4.99
N ARG A 79 0.55 -7.26 4.91
CA ARG A 79 0.28 -6.42 3.75
C ARG A 79 -0.72 -5.31 4.01
N ALA A 80 -0.65 -4.27 3.17
CA ALA A 80 -1.66 -3.24 3.02
C ALA A 80 -2.23 -3.26 1.60
N VAL A 81 -3.50 -2.90 1.45
CA VAL A 81 -4.12 -2.61 0.16
C VAL A 81 -4.52 -1.14 0.14
N VAL A 82 -3.96 -0.41 -0.80
CA VAL A 82 -4.13 1.03 -0.97
C VAL A 82 -4.66 1.30 -2.36
N VAL A 83 -5.77 2.01 -2.45
CA VAL A 83 -6.32 2.49 -3.72
C VAL A 83 -5.92 3.94 -3.89
N VAL A 84 -5.29 4.24 -5.02
CA VAL A 84 -4.98 5.60 -5.44
C VAL A 84 -5.82 5.92 -6.67
N LYS A 85 -6.62 6.98 -6.59
CA LYS A 85 -7.51 7.36 -7.68
C LYS A 85 -6.79 8.02 -8.85
N ASP A 86 -7.36 7.86 -10.04
CA ASP A 86 -7.03 8.64 -11.24
C ASP A 86 -5.53 8.65 -11.61
N VAL A 87 -4.82 7.57 -11.30
CA VAL A 87 -3.41 7.37 -11.70
C VAL A 87 -3.24 7.12 -13.20
N SER A 88 -4.34 6.87 -13.90
CA SER A 88 -4.39 6.68 -15.34
C SER A 88 -5.52 7.50 -15.95
N PHE A 89 -5.39 7.86 -17.23
CA PHE A 89 -6.46 8.50 -17.97
C PHE A 89 -6.96 7.61 -19.12
N TYR A 90 -8.27 7.61 -19.35
CA TYR A 90 -8.89 6.88 -20.44
C TYR A 90 -8.85 7.68 -21.75
N ASN A 91 -8.43 7.03 -22.84
CA ASN A 91 -8.43 7.61 -24.17
C ASN A 91 -8.59 6.52 -25.24
N LYS A 92 -9.65 6.64 -26.07
CA LYS A 92 -9.90 5.79 -27.24
C LYS A 92 -9.84 4.28 -26.98
N GLY A 93 -10.44 3.80 -25.89
CA GLY A 93 -10.49 2.36 -25.57
C GLY A 93 -9.29 1.81 -24.80
N TYR A 94 -8.38 2.69 -24.37
CA TYR A 94 -7.19 2.34 -23.60
C TYR A 94 -7.03 3.29 -22.42
N TYR A 95 -6.43 2.79 -21.35
CA TYR A 95 -5.95 3.56 -20.22
C TYR A 95 -4.46 3.81 -20.35
N PHE A 96 -4.03 5.02 -19.97
CA PHE A 96 -2.65 5.46 -20.03
C PHE A 96 -2.21 5.86 -18.62
N HIS A 97 -1.27 5.10 -18.08
CA HIS A 97 -0.59 5.44 -16.83
C HIS A 97 0.71 6.18 -17.16
N ASN A 98 0.85 7.38 -16.61
CA ASN A 98 2.09 8.13 -16.69
C ASN A 98 3.09 7.63 -15.63
N PRO A 99 4.40 7.75 -15.87
CA PRO A 99 5.40 7.43 -14.85
C PRO A 99 5.13 8.27 -13.61
N HIS A 100 5.05 7.61 -12.47
CA HIS A 100 4.92 8.26 -11.16
C HIS A 100 6.18 7.97 -10.34
N ASN A 101 6.73 9.00 -9.71
CA ASN A 101 7.85 8.86 -8.78
C ASN A 101 7.31 8.75 -7.35
N PHE A 102 7.67 7.68 -6.65
CA PHE A 102 7.18 7.41 -5.30
C PHE A 102 7.83 8.30 -4.23
N GLY A 103 8.90 9.03 -4.55
CA GLY A 103 9.68 9.81 -3.58
C GLY A 103 10.58 8.94 -2.70
N MET A 104 10.53 7.62 -2.87
CA MET A 104 11.30 6.63 -2.13
C MET A 104 11.73 5.48 -3.06
N ASN A 105 12.67 4.65 -2.60
CA ASN A 105 13.12 3.48 -3.36
C ASN A 105 12.32 2.24 -2.95
N LEU A 106 11.68 1.59 -3.93
CA LEU A 106 10.99 0.31 -3.78
C LEU A 106 11.97 -0.84 -4.03
N THR A 107 12.05 -1.76 -3.08
CA THR A 107 12.83 -3.00 -3.21
C THR A 107 12.42 -3.79 -4.45
N LYS A 108 11.11 -4.00 -4.62
CA LYS A 108 10.50 -4.69 -5.75
C LYS A 108 9.14 -4.10 -6.04
N LEU A 109 8.93 -3.68 -7.29
CA LEU A 109 7.65 -3.24 -7.83
C LEU A 109 7.21 -4.24 -8.90
N VAL A 110 6.05 -4.84 -8.74
CA VAL A 110 5.38 -5.66 -9.76
C VAL A 110 4.22 -4.84 -10.31
N VAL A 111 4.18 -4.62 -11.61
CA VAL A 111 3.07 -3.94 -12.29
C VAL A 111 2.31 -4.99 -13.10
N ASP A 112 1.07 -5.25 -12.71
CA ASP A 112 0.20 -6.28 -13.30
C ASP A 112 -1.03 -5.66 -13.98
N PRO A 113 -0.88 -5.21 -15.24
CA PRO A 113 -1.99 -4.71 -16.03
C PRO A 113 -2.93 -5.86 -16.47
N PRO A 114 -4.24 -5.59 -16.61
CA PRO A 114 -5.24 -6.64 -16.88
C PRO A 114 -5.10 -7.35 -18.24
N ASP A 115 -4.48 -6.70 -19.23
CA ASP A 115 -4.40 -7.19 -20.61
C ASP A 115 -2.96 -7.55 -21.06
N ASN A 116 -1.97 -7.44 -20.17
CA ASN A 116 -0.58 -7.76 -20.46
C ASN A 116 0.03 -8.63 -19.35
N LEU A 117 1.24 -9.13 -19.60
CA LEU A 117 1.99 -9.87 -18.58
C LEU A 117 2.50 -8.93 -17.48
N PRO A 118 2.55 -9.39 -16.21
CA PRO A 118 3.17 -8.65 -15.12
C PRO A 118 4.61 -8.29 -15.42
N ARG A 119 5.03 -7.10 -14.99
CA ARG A 119 6.40 -6.59 -15.14
C ARG A 119 7.00 -6.35 -13.78
N THR A 120 8.20 -6.87 -13.54
CA THR A 120 8.92 -6.68 -12.28
C THR A 120 10.04 -5.65 -12.46
N TYR A 121 10.13 -4.71 -11.53
CA TYR A 121 11.18 -3.70 -11.42
C TYR A 121 11.82 -3.82 -10.04
N LEU A 122 13.14 -3.97 -9.98
CA LEU A 122 13.90 -4.08 -8.73
C LEU A 122 14.61 -2.76 -8.45
N ASN A 123 14.66 -2.36 -7.18
CA ASN A 123 15.33 -1.12 -6.73
C ASN A 123 14.93 0.09 -7.59
N THR A 124 13.63 0.32 -7.71
CA THR A 124 13.06 1.41 -8.52
C THR A 124 12.41 2.45 -7.63
N ASN A 125 12.46 3.71 -8.03
CA ASN A 125 11.74 4.80 -7.37
C ASN A 125 10.51 5.27 -8.16
N SER A 126 10.19 4.62 -9.28
CA SER A 126 9.11 5.06 -10.16
C SER A 126 8.44 3.91 -10.90
N THR A 127 7.19 4.13 -11.28
CA THR A 127 6.51 3.35 -12.31
C THR A 127 6.99 3.78 -13.70
N ARG A 128 6.89 2.89 -14.68
CA ARG A 128 7.07 3.26 -16.09
C ARG A 128 5.72 3.56 -16.73
N SER A 129 5.75 4.30 -17.84
CA SER A 129 4.56 4.46 -18.68
C SER A 129 4.03 3.10 -19.12
N ILE A 130 2.73 2.91 -18.97
CA ILE A 130 2.05 1.72 -19.47
C ILE A 130 0.71 2.08 -20.09
N PHE A 131 0.35 1.32 -21.13
CA PHE A 131 -0.97 1.36 -21.74
C PHE A 131 -1.63 -0.01 -21.53
N TYR A 132 -2.91 -0.01 -21.22
CA TYR A 132 -3.68 -1.23 -20.99
C TYR A 132 -5.16 -1.02 -21.34
N LYS A 133 -5.85 -2.11 -21.64
CA LYS A 133 -7.31 -2.15 -21.81
C LYS A 133 -8.00 -2.38 -20.47
N ASP A 134 -9.31 -2.17 -20.46
CA ASP A 134 -10.10 -2.49 -19.28
C ASP A 134 -10.04 -3.98 -18.92
N GLY A 135 -10.11 -4.26 -17.62
CA GLY A 135 -9.96 -5.58 -17.03
C GLY A 135 -11.20 -6.02 -16.25
N PRO A 136 -11.21 -7.26 -15.75
CA PRO A 136 -12.17 -7.63 -14.71
C PRO A 136 -11.97 -6.73 -13.48
N GLU A 137 -13.06 -6.41 -12.78
CA GLU A 137 -12.96 -5.71 -11.49
C GLU A 137 -12.11 -6.53 -10.51
N LEU A 138 -11.19 -5.86 -9.83
CA LEU A 138 -10.37 -6.48 -8.80
C LEU A 138 -11.24 -6.79 -7.58
N ASN A 139 -11.22 -8.06 -7.16
CA ASN A 139 -11.96 -8.50 -5.99
C ASN A 139 -11.14 -8.17 -4.73
N ASP A 140 -11.24 -6.93 -4.26
CA ASP A 140 -10.56 -6.43 -3.06
C ASP A 140 -11.07 -7.07 -1.75
N THR A 141 -12.03 -8.00 -1.84
CA THR A 141 -12.69 -8.63 -0.70
C THR A 141 -11.99 -9.91 -0.25
N LEU A 142 -11.25 -9.82 0.85
CA LEU A 142 -10.72 -10.94 1.61
C LEU A 142 -11.38 -10.97 3.00
N PRO A 143 -11.43 -12.13 3.69
CA PRO A 143 -12.16 -12.27 4.94
C PRO A 143 -11.66 -11.27 6.00
N ALA A 144 -12.62 -10.62 6.67
CA ALA A 144 -12.41 -9.49 7.58
C ALA A 144 -11.64 -9.81 8.89
N ASN A 145 -11.27 -11.07 9.11
CA ASN A 145 -10.81 -11.55 10.41
C ASN A 145 -9.38 -11.13 10.80
N ASN A 146 -8.60 -10.57 9.86
CA ASN A 146 -7.20 -10.20 10.12
C ASN A 146 -6.90 -8.72 9.83
N SER A 147 -7.91 -7.88 9.62
CA SER A 147 -7.68 -6.48 9.31
C SER A 147 -7.44 -5.64 10.56
N LEU A 148 -6.25 -5.08 10.65
CA LEU A 148 -5.86 -4.10 11.65
C LEU A 148 -6.72 -2.85 11.59
N LEU A 149 -7.31 -2.49 10.44
CA LEU A 149 -8.22 -1.33 10.32
C LEU A 149 -9.47 -1.44 11.22
N ALA A 150 -9.89 -2.65 11.57
CA ALA A 150 -11.02 -2.85 12.48
C ALA A 150 -10.70 -2.42 13.93
N ASP A 151 -9.41 -2.38 14.29
CA ASP A 151 -8.93 -2.03 15.62
C ASP A 151 -8.84 -0.49 15.85
N PHE A 152 -9.19 0.32 14.84
CA PHE A 152 -9.14 1.79 14.89
C PHE A 152 -10.48 2.46 15.24
N ARG A 153 -11.53 1.70 15.54
CA ARG A 153 -12.87 2.23 15.85
C ARG A 153 -13.15 2.35 17.34
#